data_AF-A0A7Y2C760-F1
#
_entry.id   AF-A0A7Y2C760-F1
#
_cell.length_a   1.000
_cell.length_b   1.000
_cell.length_c   1.000
_cell.angle_alpha   90.00
_cell.angle_beta   90.00
_cell.angle_gamma   90.00
#
_symmetry.space_group_name_H-M   'P 1'
#
loop_
_entity.id
_entity.type
_entity.pdbx_description
1 polymer ?
#
loop_
_entity_poly.entity_id
_entity_poly.type
_entity_poly.pdbx_seq_one_letter_code
_entity_poly.pdbx_strand_id
1 'polypeptide(L)' 'IGREHPLTLEEIGQRFGLTRERVRQIKEKALRKLRQKHRREELQMHIG' A
#
# COMPACT_ATOMS: atom_id res chain seq x y z
N ILE A 1 9.77 18.45 1.25
CA ILE A 1 10.56 17.19 1.32
C ILE A 1 9.86 16.17 0.43
N GLY A 2 10.09 16.23 -0.87
CA GLY A 2 9.52 15.30 -1.83
C GLY A 2 10.66 14.63 -2.56
N ARG A 3 10.78 13.30 -2.48
CA ARG A 3 11.61 12.59 -3.44
C ARG A 3 10.93 12.78 -4.79
N GLU A 4 11.60 13.46 -5.71
CA GLU A 4 11.05 13.83 -7.01
C GLU A 4 10.73 12.61 -7.88
N HIS A 5 11.18 11.41 -7.47
CA HIS A 5 11.03 10.18 -8.24
C HIS A 5 10.47 9.06 -7.36
N PRO A 6 9.34 8.43 -7.74
CA PRO A 6 8.81 7.27 -7.04
C PRO A 6 9.77 6.10 -7.19
N LEU A 7 10.09 5.45 -6.07
CA LEU A 7 10.93 4.25 -6.09
C LEU A 7 10.22 3.08 -6.78
N THR A 8 10.96 2.35 -7.59
CA THR A 8 10.55 1.08 -8.16
C THR A 8 10.50 -0.01 -7.08
N LEU A 9 9.78 -1.11 -7.37
CA LEU A 9 9.70 -2.25 -6.46
C LEU A 9 11.08 -2.91 -6.24
N GLU A 10 11.96 -2.85 -7.24
CA GLU A 10 13.32 -3.39 -7.18
C GLU A 10 14.20 -2.58 -6.23
N GLU A 11 14.21 -1.24 -6.35
CA GLU A 11 14.97 -0.35 -5.47
C GLU A 11 14.50 -0.42 -4.02
N ILE A 12 13.18 -0.54 -3.82
CA ILE A 12 12.60 -0.79 -2.50
C ILE A 12 13.07 -2.16 -1.99
N GLY A 13 13.03 -3.19 -2.83
CA GLY A 13 13.52 -4.52 -2.48
C GLY A 13 14.97 -4.50 -1.99
N GLN A 14 15.87 -3.92 -2.79
CA GLN A 14 17.28 -3.78 -2.44
C GLN A 14 17.49 -3.01 -1.12
N ARG A 15 16.76 -1.90 -0.93
CA ARG A 15 16.89 -1.08 0.28
C ARG A 15 16.44 -1.79 1.55
N PHE A 16 15.46 -2.69 1.46
CA PHE A 16 14.86 -3.37 2.61
C PHE A 16 15.29 -4.86 2.72
N GLY A 17 16.21 -5.32 1.87
CA GLY A 17 16.61 -6.74 1.84
C GLY A 17 15.46 -7.68 1.46
N LEU A 18 14.52 -7.19 0.64
CA LEU A 18 13.34 -7.94 0.19
C LEU A 18 13.43 -8.22 -1.30
N THR A 19 12.78 -9.31 -1.72
CA THR A 19 12.57 -9.55 -3.16
C THR A 19 11.54 -8.58 -3.72
N ARG A 20 11.65 -8.25 -5.01
CA ARG A 20 10.65 -7.45 -5.75
C ARG A 20 9.22 -7.98 -5.53
N GLU A 21 9.05 -9.29 -5.58
CA GLU A 21 7.76 -9.96 -5.39
C GLU A 21 7.22 -9.74 -3.97
N ARG A 22 8.08 -9.76 -2.95
CA ARG A 22 7.66 -9.46 -1.58
C ARG A 22 7.18 -8.03 -1.43
N VAL A 23 7.85 -7.06 -2.06
CA VAL A 23 7.41 -5.66 -2.08
C VAL A 23 6.06 -5.52 -2.81
N ARG A 24 5.88 -6.22 -3.94
CA ARG A 24 4.60 -6.26 -4.69
C ARG A 24 3.45 -6.76 -3.80
N GLN A 25 3.65 -7.87 -3.09
CA GLN A 25 2.65 -8.43 -2.18
C GLN A 25 2.28 -7.47 -1.04
N ILE A 26 3.27 -6.80 -0.45
CA ILE A 26 3.03 -5.80 0.61
C ILE A 26 2.20 -4.64 0.07
N LYS A 27 2.53 -4.14 -1.14
CA LYS A 27 1.76 -3.09 -1.82
C LYS A 27 0.30 -3.51 -2.02
N GLU A 28 0.05 -4.70 -2.56
CA GLU A 28 -1.32 -5.21 -2.76
C GLU A 28 -2.09 -5.37 -1.44
N LYS A 29 -1.43 -5.90 -0.40
CA LYS A 29 -2.01 -6.04 0.92
C LYS A 29 -2.39 -4.69 1.53
N ALA A 30 -1.55 -3.67 1.37
CA ALA A 30 -1.83 -2.32 1.83
C ALA A 30 -3.01 -1.70 1.08
N LEU A 31 -3.02 -1.79 -0.26
CA LEU A 31 -4.13 -1.30 -1.09
C LEU A 31 -5.46 -1.98 -0.74
N ARG A 32 -5.44 -3.30 -0.49
CA ARG A 32 -6.64 -4.03 -0.05
C ARG A 32 -7.16 -3.52 1.30
N LYS A 33 -6.27 -3.28 2.26
CA LYS A 33 -6.64 -2.73 3.58
C LYS A 33 -7.23 -1.33 3.47
N LEU A 34 -6.67 -0.46 2.63
CA LEU A 34 -7.19 0.90 2.41
C LEU A 34 -8.60 0.86 1.83
N ARG A 35 -8.85 0.04 0.80
CA ARG A 35 -10.19 -0.15 0.24
C ARG A 35 -11.19 -0.67 1.26
N GLN A 36 -10.78 -1.59 2.13
CA GLN A 36 -11.65 -2.12 3.17
C GLN A 36 -11.97 -1.06 4.23
N LYS A 37 -10.99 -0.23 4.61
CA LYS A 37 -11.20 0.86 5.57
C LYS A 37 -12.22 1.88 5.04
N HIS A 38 -12.06 2.33 3.80
CA HIS A 38 -13.00 3.25 3.15
C HIS A 38 -14.43 2.71 3.14
N ARG A 39 -14.61 1.45 2.70
CA ARG A 39 -15.92 0.80 2.69
C ARG A 39 -16.56 0.74 4.08
N ARG A 40 -15.77 0.51 5.14
CA ARG A 40 -16.28 0.49 6.52
C ARG A 40 -16.74 1.87 6.97
N GLU A 41 -16.02 2.92 6.60
CA GLU A 41 -16.38 4.31 6.91
C GLU A 41 -17.69 4.71 6.19
N GLU A 42 -17.84 4.36 4.91
CA GLU A 42 -19.07 4.61 4.14
C GLU A 42 -20.30 3.88 4.73
N LEU A 43 -20.12 2.64 5.16
CA LEU A 43 -21.18 1.86 5.80
C LEU A 43 -21.56 2.45 7.17
N GLN A 44 -20.58 2.85 7.98
CA GLN A 44 -20.88 3.48 9.28
C GLN A 44 -21.63 4.80 9.13
N MET A 45 -21.37 5.57 8.06
CA MET A 45 -22.07 6.83 7.78
C MET A 45 -23.55 6.65 7.44
N HIS A 46 -23.95 5.54 6.81
CA HIS A 46 -25.35 5.31 6.39
C HIS A 46 -26.22 4.61 7.44
N ILE A 47 -25.61 4.07 8.50
CA ILE A 47 -26.32 3.26 9.52
C ILE A 47 -26.30 3.97 10.89
N GLY A 48 -25.90 5.25 10.95
CA GLY A 48 -26.01 6.13 12.12
C GLY A 48 -27.04 7.23 11.86
#